data_AF-A0A7S4T028-F1
#
_entry.id   AF-A0A7S4T028-F1
#
_cell.length_a   1.000
_cell.length_b   1.000
_cell.length_c   1.000
_cell.angle_alpha   90.00
_cell.angle_beta   90.00
_cell.angle_gamma   90.00
#
_symmetry.space_group_name_H-M   'P 1'
#
loop_
_entity.id
_entity.type
_entity.pdbx_description
1 polymer ?
#
loop_
_entity_poly.entity_id
_entity_poly.type
_entity_poly.pdbx_seq_one_letter_code
_entity_poly.pdbx_strand_id
1 'polypeptide(L)'
;LPDLKCEQAFELADASAERSAAGCTIKLNKEPIIEYLKSNIVLLKWMVSEGYGDARTLLRRVARMEEWLANPVLMEADRDAEYAAVIDINLDEIREPIVCCPNDPDDAQTLADVAGTKIDEVFIGSCMTNIGHFRAAGKLLDQFP
;
A
#
# COMPACT_ATOMS: atom_id res chain seq x y z
N LEU A 1 10.89 6.07 2.01
CA LEU A 1 10.42 4.96 2.86
C LEU A 1 10.71 3.61 2.18
N PRO A 2 11.99 3.23 1.98
CA PRO A 2 12.33 2.10 1.10
C PRO A 2 12.07 0.72 1.74
N ASP A 3 11.89 0.66 3.05
CA ASP A 3 11.75 -0.60 3.81
C ASP A 3 10.29 -0.97 4.13
N LEU A 4 9.32 -0.26 3.55
CA LEU A 4 7.90 -0.60 3.68
C LEU A 4 7.61 -1.98 3.09
N LYS A 5 6.65 -2.69 3.70
CA LYS A 5 6.06 -3.89 3.08
C LYS A 5 5.33 -3.51 1.78
N CYS A 6 5.19 -4.44 0.84
CA CYS A 6 4.55 -4.16 -0.45
C CYS A 6 3.10 -3.69 -0.27
N GLU A 7 2.35 -4.25 0.68
CA GLU A 7 1.00 -3.82 1.02
C GLU A 7 0.92 -2.42 1.65
N GLN A 8 1.96 -1.98 2.36
CA GLN A 8 2.04 -0.61 2.89
C GLN A 8 2.42 0.39 1.78
N ALA A 9 3.32 -0.01 0.88
CA ALA A 9 3.66 0.76 -0.30
C ALA A 9 2.45 0.94 -1.23
N PHE A 10 1.56 -0.05 -1.28
CA PHE A 10 0.30 0.04 -2.03
C PHE A 10 -0.59 1.16 -1.52
N GLU A 11 -0.66 1.42 -0.20
CA GLU A 11 -1.47 2.53 0.35
C GLU A 11 -1.07 3.89 -0.26
N LEU A 12 0.22 4.13 -0.51
CA LEU A 12 0.69 5.36 -1.17
C LEU A 12 0.44 5.36 -2.69
N ALA A 13 0.62 4.21 -3.34
CA ALA A 13 0.45 4.11 -4.79
C ALA A 13 -1.03 4.13 -5.22
N ASP A 14 -1.92 3.53 -4.44
CA ASP A 14 -3.36 3.48 -4.68
C ASP A 14 -3.96 4.89 -4.60
N ALA A 15 -3.60 5.66 -3.56
CA ALA A 15 -4.02 7.05 -3.34
C ALA A 15 -3.53 8.05 -4.43
N SER A 16 -2.67 7.63 -5.36
CA SER A 16 -2.29 8.46 -6.49
C SER A 16 -3.43 8.67 -7.49
N ALA A 17 -4.43 7.79 -7.49
CA ALA A 17 -5.63 7.92 -8.31
C ALA A 17 -6.38 9.22 -7.98
N GLU A 18 -6.49 9.55 -6.69
CA GLU A 18 -7.14 10.76 -6.19
C GLU A 18 -6.37 12.02 -6.60
N ARG A 19 -5.05 11.90 -6.87
CA ARG A 19 -4.21 12.99 -7.39
C ARG A 19 -4.35 13.23 -8.88
N SER A 20 -5.29 12.55 -9.54
CA SER A 20 -5.44 12.56 -11.00
C SER A 20 -4.13 12.20 -11.71
N ALA A 21 -3.27 11.42 -11.05
CA ALA A 21 -2.00 11.00 -11.62
C ALA A 21 -2.24 9.93 -12.69
N ALA A 22 -1.46 9.97 -13.77
CA ALA A 22 -1.52 8.93 -14.82
C ALA A 22 -0.96 7.58 -14.34
N GLY A 23 -0.17 7.58 -13.27
CA GLY A 23 0.43 6.41 -12.65
C GLY A 23 1.36 6.81 -11.50
N CYS A 24 1.81 5.83 -10.74
CA CYS A 24 2.69 6.02 -9.58
C CYS A 24 3.84 5.01 -9.60
N THR A 25 4.97 5.41 -9.03
CA THR A 25 6.08 4.51 -8.70
C THR A 25 6.59 4.83 -7.31
N ILE A 26 7.07 3.81 -6.60
CA ILE A 26 7.65 3.94 -5.27
C ILE A 26 8.96 3.16 -5.20
N LYS A 27 10.04 3.82 -4.79
CA LYS A 27 11.34 3.18 -4.59
C LYS A 27 11.31 2.36 -3.30
N LEU A 28 11.42 1.04 -3.43
CA LEU A 28 11.59 0.09 -2.35
C LEU A 28 12.93 -0.61 -2.44
N ASN A 29 13.41 -1.09 -1.30
CA ASN A 29 14.51 -2.05 -1.24
C ASN A 29 14.02 -3.43 -1.69
N LYS A 30 14.94 -4.34 -1.99
CA LYS A 30 14.62 -5.67 -2.52
C LYS A 30 14.04 -6.60 -1.46
N GLU A 31 14.37 -6.37 -0.18
CA GLU A 31 14.03 -7.27 0.92
C GLU A 31 12.51 -7.43 1.10
N PRO A 32 11.69 -6.35 1.17
CA PRO A 32 10.24 -6.47 1.22
C PRO A 32 9.63 -7.17 -0.02
N ILE A 33 10.20 -6.93 -1.21
CA ILE A 33 9.72 -7.52 -2.47
C ILE A 33 9.99 -9.03 -2.48
N ILE A 34 11.18 -9.45 -2.04
CA ILE A 34 11.55 -10.86 -1.92
C ILE A 34 10.60 -11.59 -0.95
N GLU A 35 10.30 -10.99 0.19
CA GLU A 35 9.35 -11.53 1.16
C GLU A 35 7.95 -11.70 0.53
N TYR A 36 7.46 -10.65 -0.13
CA TYR A 36 6.15 -10.65 -0.76
C TYR A 36 6.04 -11.71 -1.87
N LEU A 37 7.04 -11.82 -2.74
CA LEU A 37 7.05 -12.82 -3.82
C LEU A 37 7.10 -14.26 -3.28
N LYS A 38 7.84 -14.54 -2.22
CA LYS A 38 7.86 -15.86 -1.59
C LYS A 38 6.48 -16.25 -1.07
N SER A 39 5.76 -15.34 -0.43
CA SER A 39 4.38 -15.55 0.00
C SER A 39 3.45 -15.81 -1.19
N ASN A 40 3.54 -14.98 -2.23
CA ASN A 40 2.67 -15.06 -3.41
C ASN A 40 2.88 -16.34 -4.21
N ILE A 41 4.10 -16.86 -4.30
CA ILE A 41 4.37 -18.16 -4.95
C ILE A 41 3.60 -19.29 -4.26
N VAL A 42 3.59 -19.31 -2.92
CA VAL A 42 2.83 -20.30 -2.15
C VAL A 42 1.33 -20.15 -2.40
N LEU A 43 0.82 -18.91 -2.36
CA LEU A 43 -0.58 -18.60 -2.64
C LEU A 43 -1.00 -19.08 -4.03
N LEU A 44 -0.23 -18.74 -5.08
CA LEU A 44 -0.56 -19.12 -6.45
C LEU A 44 -0.53 -20.64 -6.67
N LYS A 45 0.42 -21.35 -6.04
CA LYS A 45 0.45 -22.82 -6.08
C LYS A 45 -0.76 -23.44 -5.38
N TRP A 46 -1.17 -22.87 -4.24
CA TRP A 46 -2.40 -23.27 -3.54
C TRP A 46 -3.66 -23.00 -4.38
N MET A 47 -3.77 -21.84 -5.03
CA MET A 47 -4.90 -21.54 -5.93
C MET A 47 -5.03 -22.59 -7.06
N VAL A 48 -3.90 -23.05 -7.60
CA VAL A 48 -3.89 -24.14 -8.60
C VAL A 48 -4.41 -25.45 -7.99
N SER A 49 -4.01 -25.81 -6.76
CA SER A 49 -4.50 -27.04 -6.11
C SER A 49 -6.00 -26.96 -5.79
N GLU A 50 -6.53 -25.76 -5.53
CA GLU A 50 -7.96 -25.51 -5.32
C GLU A 50 -8.76 -25.39 -6.63
N GLY A 51 -8.13 -25.57 -7.80
CA GLY A 51 -8.82 -25.56 -9.08
C GLY A 51 -9.19 -24.16 -9.61
N TYR A 52 -8.48 -23.10 -9.19
CA TYR A 52 -8.72 -21.75 -9.70
C TYR A 52 -8.29 -21.60 -11.16
N GLY A 53 -9.26 -21.28 -12.03
CA GLY A 53 -9.03 -20.72 -13.38
C GLY A 53 -8.05 -21.50 -14.25
N ASP A 54 -7.23 -20.76 -15.02
CA ASP A 54 -6.22 -21.34 -15.90
C ASP A 54 -4.90 -21.62 -15.15
N ALA A 55 -4.73 -22.88 -14.75
CA ALA A 55 -3.53 -23.37 -14.08
C ALA A 55 -2.24 -23.10 -14.87
N ARG A 56 -2.26 -23.16 -16.20
CA ARG A 56 -1.07 -22.91 -17.02
C ARG A 56 -0.61 -21.46 -16.87
N THR A 57 -1.55 -20.52 -16.79
CA THR A 57 -1.24 -19.11 -16.60
C THR A 57 -0.70 -18.82 -15.21
N LEU A 58 -1.29 -19.41 -14.16
CA LEU A 58 -0.81 -19.27 -12.78
C LEU A 58 0.61 -19.84 -12.60
N LEU A 59 0.86 -21.07 -13.09
CA LEU A 59 2.17 -21.71 -13.00
C LEU A 59 3.24 -20.97 -13.83
N ARG A 60 2.87 -20.37 -14.97
CA ARG A 60 3.78 -19.50 -15.72
C ARG A 60 4.18 -18.26 -14.91
N ARG A 61 3.25 -17.65 -14.16
CA ARG A 61 3.56 -16.52 -13.27
C ARG A 61 4.48 -16.93 -12.13
N VAL A 62 4.19 -18.07 -11.49
CA VAL A 62 5.04 -18.66 -10.43
C VAL A 62 6.49 -18.83 -10.91
N ALA A 63 6.69 -19.46 -12.08
CA ALA A 63 8.03 -19.66 -12.64
C ALA A 63 8.80 -18.35 -12.85
N ARG A 64 8.12 -17.27 -13.29
CA ARG A 64 8.75 -15.94 -13.46
C ARG A 64 9.09 -15.27 -12.13
N MET A 65 8.29 -15.48 -11.09
CA MET A 65 8.62 -15.00 -9.75
C MET A 65 9.83 -15.73 -9.18
N GLU A 66 9.90 -17.07 -9.35
CA GLU A 66 11.05 -17.88 -8.95
C GLU A 66 12.34 -17.49 -9.72
N GLU A 67 12.22 -17.20 -11.02
CA GLU A 67 13.32 -16.70 -11.86
C GLU A 67 13.88 -15.36 -11.33
N TRP A 68 13.01 -14.40 -11.02
CA TRP A 68 13.46 -13.12 -10.44
C TRP A 68 14.08 -13.30 -9.05
N LEU A 69 13.54 -14.20 -8.22
CA LEU A 69 14.11 -14.50 -6.89
C LEU A 69 15.51 -15.11 -6.96
N ALA A 70 15.86 -15.79 -8.05
CA ALA A 70 17.21 -16.33 -8.26
C ALA A 70 18.25 -15.24 -8.58
N ASN A 71 17.82 -14.09 -9.09
CA ASN A 71 18.67 -12.93 -9.37
C ASN A 71 17.89 -11.62 -9.14
N PRO A 72 17.68 -11.20 -7.89
CA PRO A 72 16.80 -10.09 -7.56
C PRO A 72 17.45 -8.75 -7.90
N VAL A 73 17.11 -8.23 -9.08
CA VAL A 73 17.57 -6.94 -9.59
C VAL A 73 16.39 -5.98 -9.66
N LEU A 74 16.60 -4.76 -9.14
CA LEU A 74 15.67 -3.64 -9.22
C LEU A 74 16.27 -2.55 -10.11
N MET A 75 15.39 -1.83 -10.81
CA MET A 75 15.76 -0.58 -11.47
C MET A 75 15.81 0.54 -10.44
N GLU A 76 16.68 1.52 -10.66
CA GLU A 76 16.76 2.74 -9.87
C GLU A 76 16.73 3.96 -10.80
N ALA A 77 16.18 5.07 -10.31
CA ALA A 77 16.27 6.33 -11.02
C ALA A 77 17.73 6.80 -11.09
N ASP A 78 18.13 7.36 -12.22
CA ASP A 78 19.42 7.99 -12.37
C ASP A 78 19.56 9.20 -11.44
N ARG A 79 20.79 9.51 -11.05
CA ARG A 79 21.07 10.60 -10.09
C ARG A 79 20.71 11.99 -10.63
N ASP A 80 20.65 12.12 -11.96
CA ASP A 80 20.37 13.32 -12.73
C ASP A 80 19.01 13.25 -13.43
N ALA A 81 18.10 12.38 -12.97
CA ALA A 81 16.73 12.35 -13.46
C ALA A 81 16.03 13.72 -13.26
N GLU A 82 15.39 14.21 -14.32
CA GLU A 82 14.66 15.48 -14.30
C GLU A 82 13.19 15.27 -13.91
N TYR A 83 12.68 16.14 -13.04
CA TYR A 83 11.29 16.13 -12.58
C TYR A 83 10.64 17.48 -12.85
N ALA A 84 9.38 17.49 -13.28
CA ALA A 84 8.64 18.74 -13.50
C ALA A 84 8.45 19.55 -12.21
N ALA A 85 8.33 18.85 -11.07
CA ALA A 85 8.31 19.41 -9.73
C ALA A 85 8.84 18.39 -8.72
N VAL A 86 9.43 18.87 -7.63
CA VAL A 86 9.86 18.06 -6.48
C VAL A 86 9.21 18.65 -5.23
N ILE A 87 8.58 17.80 -4.43
CA ILE A 87 7.94 18.16 -3.17
C ILE A 87 8.60 17.34 -2.07
N ASP A 88 9.34 18.00 -1.19
CA ASP A 88 9.98 17.39 -0.02
C ASP A 88 9.03 17.48 1.18
N ILE A 89 8.74 16.33 1.80
CA ILE A 89 7.85 16.23 2.97
C ILE A 89 8.68 15.81 4.19
N ASN A 90 8.75 16.69 5.19
CA ASN A 90 9.41 16.41 6.46
C ASN A 90 8.45 15.70 7.43
N LEU A 91 8.75 14.45 7.77
CA LEU A 91 7.88 13.65 8.63
C LEU A 91 7.78 14.19 10.07
N ASP A 92 8.79 14.94 10.54
CA ASP A 92 8.78 15.53 11.89
C ASP A 92 7.77 16.69 12.03
N GLU A 93 7.27 17.21 10.90
CA GLU A 93 6.26 18.25 10.86
C GLU A 93 4.83 17.69 10.92
N ILE A 94 4.65 16.40 10.61
CA ILE A 94 3.34 15.72 10.71
C ILE A 94 3.12 15.27 12.15
N ARG A 95 2.54 16.16 12.95
CA ARG A 95 2.36 15.97 14.41
C ARG A 95 0.97 15.50 14.82
N GLU A 96 0.03 15.49 13.89
CA GLU A 96 -1.34 15.09 14.11
C GLU A 96 -1.90 14.33 12.90
N PRO A 97 -2.96 13.53 13.08
CA PRO A 97 -3.62 12.89 11.96
C PRO A 97 -4.19 13.92 10.98
N ILE A 98 -4.13 13.60 9.69
CA ILE A 98 -4.70 14.39 8.60
C ILE A 98 -5.86 13.60 8.02
N VAL A 99 -6.98 14.27 7.74
CA VAL A 99 -8.20 13.68 7.20
C VAL A 99 -8.67 14.45 5.97
N CYS A 100 -9.29 13.76 5.02
CA CYS A 100 -9.97 14.42 3.90
C CYS A 100 -11.42 14.74 4.30
N CYS A 101 -11.85 15.98 4.10
CA CYS A 101 -13.18 16.46 4.42
C CYS A 101 -14.26 15.86 3.50
N PRO A 102 -15.54 15.93 3.91
CA PRO A 102 -16.63 15.30 3.16
C PRO A 102 -16.70 15.75 1.69
N ASN A 103 -16.76 14.76 0.80
CA ASN A 103 -17.03 14.90 -0.63
C ASN A 103 -15.87 15.44 -1.50
N ASP A 104 -14.69 15.67 -0.93
CA ASP A 104 -13.51 16.08 -1.69
C ASP A 104 -12.23 15.41 -1.17
N PRO A 105 -11.60 14.49 -1.94
CA PRO A 105 -10.34 13.86 -1.54
C PRO A 105 -9.13 14.82 -1.57
N ASP A 106 -9.29 16.05 -2.08
CA ASP A 106 -8.28 17.11 -2.05
C ASP A 106 -8.36 18.01 -0.82
N ASP A 107 -9.51 18.05 -0.11
CA ASP A 107 -9.69 18.90 1.06
C ASP A 107 -9.10 18.24 2.31
N ALA A 108 -7.76 18.17 2.35
CA ALA A 108 -7.01 17.63 3.48
C ALA A 108 -6.88 18.66 4.60
N GLN A 109 -7.37 18.30 5.80
CA GLN A 109 -7.30 19.13 7.00
C GLN A 109 -6.71 18.35 8.17
N THR A 110 -6.22 19.07 9.18
CA THR A 110 -5.75 18.41 10.39
C THR A 110 -6.93 17.93 11.23
N LEU A 111 -6.73 16.88 12.03
CA LEU A 111 -7.77 16.38 12.92
C LEU A 111 -8.25 17.47 13.89
N ALA A 112 -7.35 18.36 14.36
CA ALA A 112 -7.72 19.45 15.26
C ALA A 112 -8.72 20.42 14.62
N ASP A 113 -8.60 20.71 13.32
CA ASP A 113 -9.47 21.65 12.59
C ASP A 113 -10.93 21.17 12.52
N VAL A 114 -11.14 19.86 12.52
CA VAL A 114 -12.46 19.23 12.34
C VAL A 114 -12.93 18.41 13.56
N ALA A 115 -12.20 18.50 14.67
CA ALA A 115 -12.49 17.77 15.90
C ALA A 115 -13.88 18.11 16.46
N GLY A 116 -14.56 17.11 17.03
CA GLY A 116 -15.90 17.26 17.60
C GLY A 116 -17.04 17.15 16.59
N THR A 117 -16.74 16.92 15.31
CA THR A 117 -17.74 16.56 14.30
C THR A 117 -18.49 15.29 14.73
N LYS A 118 -19.82 15.36 14.79
CA LYS A 118 -20.67 14.20 15.10
C LYS A 118 -20.57 13.18 13.97
N ILE A 119 -20.22 11.94 14.31
CA ILE A 119 -20.13 10.81 13.37
C ILE A 119 -21.25 9.82 13.69
N ASP A 120 -22.07 9.52 12.68
CA ASP A 120 -23.18 8.58 12.79
C ASP A 120 -22.76 7.15 12.38
N GLU A 121 -21.89 7.03 11.37
CA GLU A 121 -21.44 5.74 10.82
C GLU A 121 -19.95 5.77 10.51
N VAL A 122 -19.29 4.60 10.61
CA VAL A 122 -17.86 4.41 10.32
C VAL A 122 -17.69 3.17 9.45
N PHE A 123 -16.84 3.27 8.43
CA PHE A 123 -16.47 2.16 7.56
C PHE A 123 -14.96 1.87 7.64
N ILE A 124 -14.60 0.59 7.79
CA ILE A 124 -13.21 0.10 7.79
C ILE A 124 -13.14 -1.12 6.86
N GLY A 125 -12.54 -0.99 5.67
CA GLY A 125 -12.35 -2.14 4.79
C GLY A 125 -12.30 -1.89 3.28
N SER A 126 -11.64 -0.83 2.82
CA SER A 126 -11.34 -0.67 1.38
C SER A 126 -10.07 -1.45 0.97
N CYS A 127 -9.65 -1.36 -0.29
CA CYS A 127 -8.38 -1.88 -0.78
C CYS A 127 -7.15 -1.26 -0.08
N MET A 128 -7.30 -0.05 0.48
CA MET A 128 -6.28 0.61 1.31
C MET A 128 -6.03 -0.11 2.64
N THR A 129 -6.80 -1.17 2.95
CA THR A 129 -6.69 -1.88 4.22
C THR A 129 -6.06 -3.25 4.13
N ASN A 130 -5.21 -3.56 5.12
CA ASN A 130 -4.62 -4.88 5.31
C ASN A 130 -4.96 -5.42 6.72
N ILE A 131 -4.58 -6.67 6.99
CA ILE A 131 -4.90 -7.36 8.25
C ILE A 131 -4.40 -6.62 9.51
N GLY A 132 -3.35 -5.81 9.39
CA GLY A 132 -2.82 -4.99 10.48
C GLY A 132 -3.84 -3.98 10.99
N HIS A 133 -4.57 -3.33 10.08
CA HIS A 133 -5.56 -2.30 10.42
C HIS A 133 -6.75 -2.91 11.18
N PHE A 134 -7.26 -4.05 10.73
CA PHE A 134 -8.33 -4.76 11.43
C PHE A 134 -7.92 -5.21 12.84
N ARG A 135 -6.67 -5.66 13.02
CA ARG A 135 -6.14 -6.01 14.35
C ARG A 135 -6.02 -4.79 15.25
N ALA A 136 -5.59 -3.64 14.72
CA ALA A 136 -5.50 -2.40 15.47
C ALA A 136 -6.88 -1.91 15.91
N ALA A 137 -7.84 -1.86 14.98
CA ALA A 137 -9.23 -1.52 15.27
C ALA A 137 -9.84 -2.44 16.33
N GLY A 138 -9.65 -3.75 16.21
CA GLY A 138 -10.12 -4.73 17.19
C GLY A 138 -9.57 -4.47 18.60
N LYS A 139 -8.27 -4.17 18.73
CA LYS A 139 -7.66 -3.83 20.03
C LYS A 139 -8.17 -2.52 20.64
N LEU A 140 -8.54 -1.55 19.82
CA LEU A 140 -9.13 -0.30 20.29
C LEU A 140 -10.55 -0.55 20.77
N LEU A 141 -11.36 -1.27 20.00
CA LEU A 141 -12.74 -1.56 20.32
C LEU A 141 -12.89 -2.47 21.55
N ASP A 142 -11.95 -3.40 21.78
CA ASP A 142 -11.93 -4.25 22.99
C ASP A 142 -11.82 -3.44 24.30
N GLN A 143 -11.34 -2.19 24.23
CA GLN A 143 -11.25 -1.28 25.38
C GLN A 143 -12.57 -0.53 25.67
N PHE A 144 -13.56 -0.63 24.78
CA PHE A 144 -14.87 0.03 24.89
C PHE A 144 -16.00 -1.01 24.79
N PRO A 145 -16.20 -1.82 25.85
CA PRO A 145 -17.25 -2.84 25.90
C PRO A 145 -18.67 -2.27 25.88
#